data_AF-A0A7J8K6A1-F1
#
_entry.id   AF-A0A7J8K6A1-F1
#
_cell.length_a   1.000
_cell.length_b   1.000
_cell.length_c   1.000
_cell.angle_alpha   90.00
_cell.angle_beta   90.00
_cell.angle_gamma   90.00
#
_symmetry.space_group_name_H-M   'P 1'
#
loop_
_entity.id
_entity.type
_entity.pdbx_description
1 polymer ?
#
loop_
_entity_poly.entity_id
_entity_poly.type
_entity_poly.pdbx_seq_one_letter_code
_entity_poly.pdbx_strand_id
1 'polypeptide(L)'
;MLTRCDHCRQVVEVASLTEHLLTECDQKDGFAQCHRCSEAVAKDALPSHVKTKGCSPAKPEKLANRCPLCHENFAPGEEAWKAHLMGPAGCAMNLRRTHVLRRAPAPTPGRGPAVTKSGTSAKVGSKIPTPRGGLSKGPGRTYSKR
;
A
#
# COMPACT_ATOMS: atom_id res chain seq x y z
N MET A 1 15.55 -0.56 3.43
CA MET A 1 14.72 -0.03 4.55
C MET A 1 15.22 -0.65 5.84
N LEU A 2 15.35 0.14 6.90
CA LEU A 2 15.91 -0.31 8.18
C LEU A 2 14.83 -0.53 9.24
N THR A 3 15.04 -1.53 10.07
CA THR A 3 14.26 -1.83 11.28
C THR A 3 15.18 -2.02 12.48
N ARG A 4 14.63 -1.89 13.69
CA ARG A 4 15.34 -2.29 14.92
C ARG A 4 15.00 -3.73 15.21
N CYS A 5 16.00 -4.53 15.55
CA CYS A 5 15.81 -5.88 16.08
C CYS A 5 15.20 -5.78 17.48
N ASP A 6 14.14 -6.54 17.76
CA ASP A 6 13.47 -6.49 19.07
C ASP A 6 14.30 -7.17 20.19
N HIS A 7 15.27 -8.00 19.82
CA HIS A 7 16.07 -8.79 20.76
C HIS A 7 17.38 -8.09 21.18
N CYS A 8 18.15 -7.57 20.22
CA CYS A 8 19.44 -6.90 20.47
C CYS A 8 19.41 -5.38 20.24
N ARG A 9 18.29 -4.83 19.73
CA ARG A 9 18.10 -3.40 19.42
C ARG A 9 18.99 -2.85 18.30
N GLN A 10 19.79 -3.69 17.64
CA GLN A 10 20.58 -3.31 16.47
C GLN A 10 19.67 -2.86 15.33
N VAL A 11 20.10 -1.82 14.62
CA VAL A 11 19.44 -1.37 13.39
C VAL A 11 19.98 -2.20 12.24
N VAL A 12 19.10 -2.95 11.59
CA VAL A 12 19.43 -3.86 10.48
C VAL A 12 18.50 -3.62 9.30
N GLU A 13 18.88 -4.15 8.14
CA GLU A 13 17.99 -4.13 6.98
C GLU A 13 16.83 -5.10 7.19
N VAL A 14 15.63 -4.72 6.73
CA VAL A 14 14.47 -5.61 6.81
C VAL A 14 14.70 -6.89 5.99
N ALA A 15 15.44 -6.80 4.88
CA ALA A 15 15.76 -7.95 4.03
C ALA A 15 16.69 -8.96 4.72
N SER A 16 17.62 -8.49 5.55
CA SER A 16 18.58 -9.33 6.28
C SER A 16 18.15 -9.67 7.71
N LEU A 17 16.97 -9.21 8.17
CA LEU A 17 16.52 -9.43 9.55
C LEU A 17 16.47 -10.92 9.93
N THR A 18 16.03 -11.79 9.01
CA THR A 18 15.99 -13.23 9.26
C THR A 18 17.39 -13.81 9.45
N GLU A 19 18.34 -13.42 8.60
CA GLU A 19 19.73 -13.84 8.71
C GLU A 19 20.33 -13.35 10.02
N HIS A 20 20.15 -12.07 10.33
CA HIS A 20 20.58 -11.45 11.58
C HIS A 20 20.10 -12.25 12.80
N LEU A 21 18.81 -12.61 12.88
CA LEU A 21 18.27 -13.40 13.99
C LEU A 21 18.90 -14.79 14.13
N LEU A 22 19.40 -15.38 13.04
CA LEU A 22 19.95 -16.73 13.01
C LEU A 22 21.46 -16.78 13.23
N THR A 23 22.21 -15.75 12.84
CA THR A 23 23.68 -15.81 12.80
C THR A 23 24.36 -14.72 13.61
N GLU A 24 23.74 -13.54 13.76
CA GLU A 24 24.41 -12.36 14.34
C GLU A 24 23.83 -11.95 15.70
N CYS A 25 22.52 -12.08 15.87
CA CYS A 25 21.78 -11.58 17.02
C CYS A 25 22.32 -12.14 18.35
N ASP A 26 22.28 -11.32 19.41
CA ASP A 26 22.62 -11.73 20.77
C ASP A 26 21.82 -12.96 21.23
N GLN A 27 20.59 -13.10 20.73
CA GLN A 27 19.68 -14.21 21.03
C GLN A 27 19.63 -15.27 19.91
N LYS A 28 20.62 -15.32 19.00
CA LYS A 28 20.63 -16.30 17.90
C LYS A 28 20.46 -17.75 18.36
N ASP A 29 20.97 -18.08 19.53
CA ASP A 29 20.84 -19.41 20.11
C ASP A 29 19.40 -19.77 20.51
N GLY A 30 18.50 -18.78 20.61
CA GLY A 30 17.07 -18.96 20.82
C GLY A 30 16.27 -19.14 19.52
N PHE A 31 16.86 -18.93 18.35
CA PHE A 31 16.19 -19.01 17.05
C PHE A 31 16.65 -20.21 16.23
N ALA A 32 15.75 -20.75 15.43
CA ALA A 32 16.05 -21.74 14.41
C ALA A 32 15.25 -21.44 13.14
N GLN A 33 15.84 -21.78 12.00
CA GLN A 33 15.21 -21.55 10.72
C GLN A 33 14.12 -22.60 10.48
N CYS A 34 12.91 -22.14 10.14
CA CYS A 34 11.86 -23.04 9.69
C CYS A 34 12.14 -23.53 8.26
N HIS A 35 12.20 -24.84 8.03
CA HIS A 35 12.39 -25.41 6.70
C HIS A 35 11.23 -25.14 5.72
N ARG A 36 10.06 -24.70 6.20
CA ARG A 36 8.90 -24.42 5.33
C ARG A 36 8.85 -22.97 4.90
N CYS A 37 8.91 -22.02 5.84
CA CYS A 37 8.79 -20.59 5.55
C CYS A 37 10.14 -19.86 5.49
N SER A 38 11.25 -20.55 5.78
CA SER A 38 12.61 -20.00 5.82
C SER A 38 12.82 -18.84 6.80
N GLU A 39 11.85 -18.56 7.67
CA GLU A 39 11.93 -17.53 8.71
C GLU A 39 12.61 -18.04 9.99
N ALA A 40 13.12 -17.09 10.79
CA ALA A 40 13.65 -17.35 12.12
C ALA A 40 12.48 -17.50 13.11
N VAL A 41 12.35 -18.69 13.69
CA VAL A 41 11.32 -19.02 14.69
C VAL A 41 12.02 -19.39 15.99
N ALA A 42 11.42 -19.04 17.13
CA ALA A 42 11.95 -19.44 18.43
C ALA A 42 12.05 -20.98 18.52
N LYS A 43 13.17 -21.51 19.01
CA LYS A 43 13.48 -22.95 19.00
C LYS A 43 12.45 -23.78 19.74
N ASP A 44 11.89 -23.25 20.83
CA ASP A 44 10.82 -23.83 21.62
C ASP A 44 9.48 -23.89 20.87
N ALA A 45 9.18 -22.87 20.06
CA ALA A 45 7.96 -22.79 19.27
C ALA A 45 8.04 -23.52 17.92
N LEU A 46 9.25 -23.78 17.40
CA LEU A 46 9.46 -24.35 16.06
C LEU A 46 8.73 -25.68 15.82
N PRO A 47 8.72 -26.68 16.75
CA PRO A 47 8.00 -27.92 16.55
C PRO A 47 6.48 -27.70 16.36
N SER A 48 5.90 -26.82 17.16
CA SER A 48 4.48 -26.45 17.07
C SER A 48 4.18 -25.68 15.78
N HIS A 49 5.04 -24.74 15.42
CA HIS A 49 4.94 -23.95 14.19
C HIS A 49 4.91 -24.84 12.93
N VAL A 50 5.81 -25.82 12.84
CA VAL A 50 5.85 -26.75 11.70
C VAL A 50 4.64 -27.69 11.70
N LYS A 51 4.24 -28.20 12.88
CA LYS A 51 3.13 -29.14 13.04
C LYS A 51 1.78 -28.54 12.67
N THR A 52 1.50 -27.33 13.14
CA THR A 52 0.24 -26.60 12.87
C THR A 52 0.12 -26.15 11.42
N LYS A 53 1.25 -26.07 10.70
CA LYS A 53 1.32 -25.60 9.31
C LYS A 53 0.77 -24.17 9.12
N GLY A 54 0.78 -23.36 10.18
CA GLY A 54 0.28 -21.98 10.16
C GLY A 54 1.14 -21.00 9.35
N CYS A 55 2.34 -21.41 8.93
CA CYS A 55 3.22 -20.60 8.10
C CYS A 55 3.04 -20.85 6.60
N SER A 56 3.14 -19.78 5.82
CA SER A 56 3.18 -19.85 4.36
C SER A 56 4.52 -20.46 3.91
N PRO A 57 4.55 -21.44 3.00
CA PRO A 57 5.80 -21.94 2.45
C PRO A 57 6.57 -20.82 1.74
N ALA A 58 7.87 -20.72 2.00
CA ALA A 58 8.75 -19.86 1.23
C ALA A 58 9.00 -20.47 -0.14
N LYS A 59 9.06 -19.60 -1.15
CA LYS A 59 9.61 -19.99 -2.45
C LYS A 59 11.13 -19.74 -2.41
N PRO A 60 11.90 -20.44 -3.26
CA PRO A 60 13.31 -20.11 -3.46
C PRO A 60 13.50 -18.61 -3.71
N GLU A 61 14.59 -18.04 -3.21
CA GLU A 61 14.87 -16.61 -3.31
C GLU A 61 14.86 -16.09 -4.76
N LYS A 62 15.27 -16.94 -5.71
CA LYS A 62 15.22 -16.66 -7.15
C LYS A 62 13.79 -16.45 -7.69
N LEU A 63 12.79 -16.96 -6.99
CA LEU A 63 11.38 -16.95 -7.39
C LEU A 63 10.53 -16.01 -6.55
N ALA A 64 10.86 -15.80 -5.27
CA ALA A 64 10.19 -14.83 -4.43
C ALA A 64 11.09 -14.40 -3.27
N ASN A 65 10.91 -13.15 -2.86
CA ASN A 65 11.36 -12.68 -1.56
C ASN A 65 10.31 -13.01 -0.49
N ARG A 66 10.75 -13.08 0.76
CA ARG A 66 9.89 -13.33 1.93
C ARG A 66 10.06 -12.21 2.95
N CYS A 67 8.99 -11.48 3.25
CA CYS A 67 9.06 -10.39 4.21
C CYS A 67 8.92 -10.90 5.65
N PRO A 68 9.92 -10.68 6.55
CA PRO A 68 9.82 -11.12 7.95
C PRO A 68 8.88 -10.27 8.80
N LEU A 69 8.37 -9.13 8.28
CA LEU A 69 7.44 -8.27 9.01
C LEU A 69 5.98 -8.69 8.83
N CYS A 70 5.60 -9.08 7.60
CA CYS A 70 4.23 -9.47 7.28
C CYS A 70 4.09 -10.94 6.88
N HIS A 71 5.18 -11.71 6.87
CA HIS A 71 5.23 -13.14 6.58
C HIS A 71 4.69 -13.54 5.19
N GLU A 72 4.68 -12.59 4.25
CA GLU A 72 4.19 -12.77 2.87
C GLU A 72 5.33 -12.96 1.87
N ASN A 73 5.06 -13.76 0.84
CA ASN A 73 5.94 -13.91 -0.32
C ASN A 73 5.61 -12.84 -1.37
N PHE A 74 6.61 -12.22 -1.97
CA PHE A 74 6.43 -11.24 -3.04
C PHE A 74 7.50 -11.37 -4.12
N ALA A 75 7.43 -10.54 -5.17
CA ALA A 75 8.33 -10.62 -6.31
C ALA A 75 9.82 -10.68 -5.89
N PRO A 76 10.66 -11.45 -6.60
CA PRO A 76 12.09 -11.56 -6.29
C PRO A 76 12.86 -10.28 -6.67
N GLY A 77 14.08 -10.14 -6.15
CA GLY A 77 14.99 -9.03 -6.45
C GLY A 77 14.90 -7.83 -5.51
N GLU A 78 15.93 -6.98 -5.52
CA GLU A 78 16.05 -5.83 -4.60
C GLU A 78 15.02 -4.72 -4.89
N GLU A 79 14.69 -4.48 -6.15
CA GLU A 79 13.66 -3.50 -6.52
C GLU A 79 12.29 -3.88 -5.95
N ALA A 80 12.00 -5.18 -5.87
CA ALA A 80 10.76 -5.66 -5.25
C ALA A 80 10.75 -5.41 -3.73
N TRP A 81 11.90 -5.49 -3.03
CA TRP A 81 11.99 -5.09 -1.63
C TRP A 81 11.68 -3.61 -1.46
N LYS A 82 12.24 -2.76 -2.32
CA LYS A 82 11.99 -1.32 -2.32
C LYS A 82 10.52 -1.01 -2.53
N ALA A 83 9.90 -1.63 -3.54
CA ALA A 83 8.48 -1.49 -3.83
C ALA A 83 7.60 -2.03 -2.70
N HIS A 84 7.95 -3.17 -2.11
CA HIS A 84 7.21 -3.74 -0.99
C HIS A 84 7.34 -2.89 0.28
N LEU A 85 8.51 -2.36 0.60
CA LEU A 85 8.71 -1.64 1.87
C LEU A 85 8.28 -0.18 1.82
N MET A 86 8.32 0.45 0.63
CA MET A 86 8.07 1.89 0.48
C MET A 86 6.95 2.23 -0.51
N GLY A 87 6.50 1.29 -1.35
CA GLY A 87 5.49 1.55 -2.37
C GLY A 87 4.07 1.70 -1.81
N PRO A 88 3.13 2.28 -2.59
CA PRO A 88 1.76 2.58 -2.17
C PRO A 88 0.88 1.35 -1.91
N ALA A 89 1.24 0.18 -2.44
CA ALA A 89 0.61 -1.11 -2.14
C ALA A 89 1.58 -2.07 -1.40
N GLY A 90 2.51 -1.51 -0.63
CA GLY A 90 3.55 -2.27 0.08
C GLY A 90 3.10 -2.97 1.38
N CYS A 91 4.09 -3.43 2.15
CA CYS A 91 4.01 -4.14 3.43
C CYS A 91 3.00 -3.51 4.39
N ALA A 92 2.00 -4.29 4.79
CA ALA A 92 0.98 -3.88 5.76
C ALA A 92 1.53 -3.74 7.18
N MET A 93 2.55 -4.53 7.52
CA MET A 93 3.14 -4.57 8.87
C MET A 93 4.33 -3.62 9.06
N ASN A 94 4.68 -2.82 8.04
CA ASN A 94 5.72 -1.81 8.20
C ASN A 94 5.15 -0.57 8.92
N LEU A 95 5.19 -0.58 10.25
CA LEU A 95 4.64 0.48 11.12
C LEU A 95 5.19 1.89 10.82
N ARG A 96 6.41 2.00 10.29
CA ARG A 96 6.99 3.29 9.85
C ARG A 96 6.18 3.91 8.69
N ARG A 97 5.50 3.09 7.89
CA ARG A 97 4.63 3.51 6.80
C ARG A 97 3.24 3.95 7.30
N THR A 98 2.68 3.25 8.29
CA THR A 98 1.35 3.55 8.85
C THR A 98 1.26 4.99 9.39
N HIS A 99 2.35 5.53 9.92
CA HIS A 99 2.43 6.91 10.37
C HIS A 99 2.46 7.96 9.24
N VAL A 100 3.01 7.62 8.06
CA VAL A 100 3.11 8.56 6.93
C VAL A 100 1.79 8.65 6.17
N LEU A 101 1.08 7.52 5.97
CA LEU A 101 -0.21 7.51 5.27
C LEU A 101 -1.33 8.19 6.08
N ARG A 102 -1.29 8.13 7.43
CA ARG A 102 -2.22 8.89 8.28
C ARG A 102 -1.98 10.41 8.27
N ARG A 103 -0.86 10.87 7.73
CA ARG A 103 -0.51 12.29 7.56
C ARG A 103 -0.89 12.86 6.19
N ALA A 104 -1.67 12.15 5.38
CA ALA A 104 -2.36 12.78 4.26
C ALA A 104 -3.28 13.89 4.83
N PRO A 105 -3.18 15.15 4.36
CA PRO A 105 -4.05 16.22 4.82
C PRO A 105 -5.49 15.81 4.57
N ALA A 106 -6.34 15.91 5.59
CA ALA A 106 -7.78 15.85 5.41
C ALA A 106 -8.17 16.88 4.34
N PRO A 107 -9.06 16.53 3.38
CA PRO A 107 -9.62 17.55 2.50
C PRO A 107 -10.30 18.60 3.38
N THR A 108 -9.84 19.85 3.25
CA THR A 108 -10.39 20.98 3.99
C THR A 108 -11.90 21.08 3.71
N PRO A 109 -12.78 21.11 4.73
CA PRO A 109 -14.18 21.39 4.48
C PRO A 109 -14.31 22.81 3.95
N GLY A 110 -14.84 22.91 2.73
CA GLY A 110 -15.06 24.16 2.02
C GLY A 110 -15.85 25.15 2.87
N ARG A 111 -15.30 26.35 2.99
CA ARG A 111 -15.88 27.53 3.60
C ARG A 111 -17.16 27.92 2.87
N GLY A 112 -18.32 27.70 3.49
CA GLY A 112 -19.57 28.30 3.03
C GLY A 112 -19.55 29.82 3.29
N PRO A 113 -20.00 30.67 2.36
CA PRO A 113 -20.22 32.07 2.67
C PRO A 113 -21.63 32.27 3.23
N ALA A 114 -21.68 33.10 4.26
CA ALA A 114 -22.85 33.50 5.02
C ALA A 114 -23.86 34.32 4.21
N VAL A 115 -25.13 34.03 4.48
CA VAL A 115 -26.30 34.92 4.61
C VAL A 115 -26.15 36.37 4.12
N THR A 116 -27.01 36.76 3.17
CA THR A 116 -27.70 38.06 3.21
C THR A 116 -29.20 37.83 2.95
N LYS A 117 -30.05 38.52 3.72
CA LYS A 117 -31.52 38.46 3.69
C LYS A 117 -32.09 39.77 3.11
N SER A 118 -33.39 39.68 2.76
CA SER A 118 -34.40 40.74 2.51
C SER A 118 -34.56 41.11 1.03
N GLY A 119 -35.63 40.73 0.32
CA GLY A 119 -37.03 41.23 0.38
C GLY A 119 -37.23 42.15 -0.86
N THR A 120 -38.25 42.15 -1.72
CA THR A 120 -39.71 41.93 -1.60
C THR A 120 -40.34 41.91 -3.02
N SER A 121 -41.51 41.27 -3.16
CA SER A 121 -42.64 41.58 -4.09
C SER A 121 -42.68 41.21 -5.61
N ALA A 122 -43.71 40.38 -5.89
CA ALA A 122 -44.81 40.57 -6.86
C ALA A 122 -44.69 40.23 -8.37
N LYS A 123 -45.38 39.11 -8.71
CA LYS A 123 -46.37 38.85 -9.78
C LYS A 123 -46.11 39.16 -11.28
N VAL A 124 -46.50 38.15 -12.08
CA VAL A 124 -47.29 38.17 -13.34
C VAL A 124 -46.55 37.99 -14.68
N GLY A 125 -47.10 37.09 -15.52
CA GLY A 125 -47.24 37.35 -16.96
C GLY A 125 -46.55 36.38 -17.93
N SER A 126 -47.34 35.49 -18.53
CA SER A 126 -47.05 34.68 -19.72
C SER A 126 -46.53 35.46 -20.94
N LYS A 127 -45.69 34.83 -21.78
CA LYS A 127 -45.93 34.49 -23.22
C LYS A 127 -44.61 34.27 -23.99
N ILE A 128 -44.54 33.13 -24.69
CA ILE A 128 -43.67 32.79 -25.84
C ILE A 128 -44.17 33.63 -27.06
N PRO A 129 -43.35 34.15 -28.02
CA PRO A 129 -42.59 33.32 -28.98
C PRO A 129 -41.26 33.85 -29.59
N THR A 130 -40.51 32.86 -30.13
CA THR A 130 -39.41 32.87 -31.12
C THR A 130 -39.72 33.73 -32.37
N PRO A 131 -38.74 34.19 -33.21
CA PRO A 131 -37.94 33.27 -34.06
C PRO A 131 -36.56 33.72 -34.61
N ARG A 132 -35.88 32.73 -35.22
CA ARG A 132 -35.11 32.74 -36.50
C ARG A 132 -33.64 33.20 -36.57
N GLY A 133 -32.82 32.28 -37.09
CA GLY A 133 -31.59 32.52 -37.88
C GLY A 133 -30.33 32.08 -37.13
N GLY A 134 -29.48 31.16 -37.60
CA GLY A 134 -29.33 30.59 -38.93
C GLY A 134 -28.50 29.30 -38.91
N LEU A 135 -28.74 28.54 -39.97
CA LEU A 135 -28.17 27.27 -40.36
C LEU A 135 -26.83 27.51 -41.08
N SER A 136 -25.76 26.82 -40.68
CA SER A 136 -24.60 26.59 -41.56
C SER A 136 -24.05 25.18 -41.37
N LYS A 137 -24.25 24.37 -42.41
CA LYS A 137 -23.73 23.01 -42.63
C LYS A 137 -22.24 23.07 -43.03
N GLY A 138 -21.51 22.01 -42.71
CA GLY A 138 -20.19 21.71 -43.26
C GLY A 138 -19.87 20.21 -43.12
N PRO A 139 -19.59 19.43 -44.20
CA PRO A 139 -19.66 17.97 -44.19
C PRO A 139 -18.32 17.22 -44.39
N GLY A 140 -18.34 15.90 -44.09
CA GLY A 140 -17.54 14.85 -44.74
C GLY A 140 -16.16 14.57 -44.11
N ARG A 141 -15.55 13.39 -44.19
CA ARG A 141 -15.90 12.10 -44.82
C ARG A 141 -14.85 11.05 -44.37
N THR A 142 -15.32 9.84 -44.06
CA THR A 142 -14.75 8.50 -44.35
C THR A 142 -13.30 8.09 -44.00
N TYR A 143 -13.23 7.05 -43.16
CA TYR A 143 -12.45 5.79 -43.24
C TYR A 143 -11.53 5.56 -44.45
N SER A 144 -10.31 5.08 -44.18
CA SER A 144 -9.76 3.92 -44.92
C SER A 144 -8.64 3.20 -44.17
N LYS A 145 -8.66 1.89 -44.33
CA LYS A 145 -7.81 0.84 -43.78
C LYS A 145 -6.87 0.38 -44.89
N ARG A 146 -5.58 0.28 -44.62
CA ARG A 146 -4.68 -0.69 -45.26
C ARG A 146 -3.49 -0.97 -44.37
#